data_AF-A0A3A6NB62-F1
#
_entry.id   AF-A0A3A6NB62-F1
#
_cell.length_a   1.000
_cell.length_b   1.000
_cell.length_c   1.000
_cell.angle_alpha   90.00
_cell.angle_beta   90.00
_cell.angle_gamma   90.00
#
_symmetry.space_group_name_H-M   'P 1'
#
loop_
_entity.id
_entity.type
_entity.pdbx_description
1 polymer ?
#
loop_
_entity_poly.entity_id
_entity_poly.type
_entity_poly.pdbx_seq_one_letter_code
_entity_poly.pdbx_strand_id
1 'polypeptide(L)'
;MKTPVTISVTPEDALINTDVKFFVKLLDEKGNAVTLGSGAVVTPTIYVVSKPAGAVVSYNARATQVQTGLREAGDAYFTARSDTAGVVVLQVIIDVDGTKFTKAVSIEFKAPKPPVEKGAANLIMFIGSKGYVTDGAGAIADMAPFIQDGRTFVPVRVIAEAFGAVADWTPKNAAVEVVTLTRDDIQITINIGSYVINVVKDGVTRTVTSDVAAFIKDGRTVLPFRVIAEAFGAEVDYGPKDAAIEWVSFKQ
;
A
#
# COMPACT_ATOMS: atom_id res chain seq x y z
N MET A 1 32.90 -26.72 17.50
CA MET A 1 31.86 -25.66 17.47
C MET A 1 32.57 -24.35 17.22
N LYS A 2 32.14 -23.55 16.23
CA LYS A 2 32.61 -22.16 16.16
C LYS A 2 31.88 -21.38 17.25
N THR A 3 32.62 -20.68 18.09
CA THR A 3 32.03 -19.88 19.18
C THR A 3 31.66 -18.52 18.60
N PRO A 4 30.38 -18.09 18.71
CA PRO A 4 30.03 -16.74 18.33
C PRO A 4 30.71 -15.73 19.26
N VAL A 5 31.06 -14.57 18.71
CA VAL A 5 31.77 -13.49 19.43
C VAL A 5 30.92 -12.22 19.47
N THR A 6 29.98 -12.05 18.54
CA THR A 6 29.09 -10.89 18.50
C THR A 6 27.75 -11.21 17.84
N ILE A 7 26.82 -10.24 17.88
CA ILE A 7 25.58 -10.26 17.10
C ILE A 7 25.48 -9.04 16.20
N SER A 8 24.93 -9.24 15.00
CA SER A 8 24.45 -8.15 14.15
C SER A 8 22.93 -8.05 14.24
N VAL A 9 22.41 -6.81 14.18
CA VAL A 9 20.98 -6.56 14.07
C VAL A 9 20.73 -5.60 12.92
N THR A 10 19.79 -5.94 12.04
CA THR A 10 19.41 -5.11 10.89
C THR A 10 17.91 -4.78 10.99
N PRO A 11 17.53 -3.53 11.29
CA PRO A 11 16.14 -3.09 11.27
C PRO A 11 15.70 -2.67 9.87
N GLU A 12 14.39 -2.62 9.69
CA GLU A 12 13.72 -1.87 8.63
C GLU A 12 12.92 -0.74 9.27
N ASP A 13 12.72 0.36 8.55
CA ASP A 13 11.75 1.37 8.95
C ASP A 13 10.33 0.80 8.79
N ALA A 14 9.38 1.30 9.59
CA ALA A 14 8.03 0.77 9.63
C ALA A 14 6.99 1.89 9.67
N LEU A 15 5.77 1.61 9.23
CA LEU A 15 4.65 2.48 9.57
C LEU A 15 4.18 2.17 11.00
N ILE A 16 3.64 3.17 11.69
CA ILE A 16 2.91 2.91 12.94
C ILE A 16 1.83 1.85 12.71
N ASN A 17 1.52 1.09 13.74
CA ASN A 17 0.52 0.03 13.70
C ASN A 17 0.80 -1.08 12.67
N THR A 18 2.07 -1.27 12.29
CA THR A 18 2.52 -2.41 11.50
C THR A 18 3.60 -3.18 12.26
N ASP A 19 3.65 -4.49 12.02
CA ASP A 19 4.71 -5.34 12.55
C ASP A 19 5.90 -5.24 11.59
N VAL A 20 7.06 -4.82 12.12
CA VAL A 20 8.32 -4.82 11.37
C VAL A 20 9.23 -5.93 11.88
N LYS A 21 9.88 -6.61 10.94
CA LYS A 21 10.89 -7.62 11.26
C LYS A 21 12.25 -6.95 11.39
N PHE A 22 13.00 -7.33 12.41
CA PHE A 22 14.42 -7.06 12.48
C PHE A 22 15.17 -8.36 12.69
N PHE A 23 16.26 -8.52 11.94
CA PHE A 23 16.99 -9.78 11.85
C PHE A 23 18.20 -9.75 12.78
N VAL A 24 18.51 -10.89 13.38
CA VAL A 24 19.66 -11.10 14.26
C VAL A 24 20.50 -12.25 13.72
N LYS A 25 21.82 -12.06 13.68
CA LYS A 25 22.78 -13.10 13.34
C LYS A 25 23.86 -13.18 14.41
N LEU A 26 24.30 -14.39 14.73
CA LEU A 26 25.47 -14.65 15.56
C LEU A 26 26.70 -14.73 14.66
N LEU A 27 27.77 -14.00 14.99
CA LEU A 27 28.94 -13.87 14.12
C LEU A 27 30.23 -14.35 14.80
N ASP A 28 31.13 -14.96 14.03
CA ASP A 28 32.51 -15.26 14.45
C ASP A 28 33.42 -14.02 14.38
N GLU A 29 34.67 -14.13 14.83
CA GLU A 29 35.66 -13.03 14.79
C GLU A 29 35.92 -12.48 13.39
N LYS A 30 35.62 -13.27 12.35
CA LYS A 30 35.77 -12.89 10.94
C LYS A 30 34.49 -12.30 10.36
N GLY A 31 33.43 -12.14 11.17
CA GLY A 31 32.15 -11.58 10.76
C GLY A 31 31.23 -12.56 10.02
N ASN A 32 31.54 -13.87 10.02
CA ASN A 32 30.69 -14.86 9.36
C ASN A 32 29.61 -15.37 10.30
N ALA A 33 28.42 -15.67 9.76
CA ALA A 33 27.34 -16.27 10.53
C ALA A 33 27.75 -17.62 11.14
N VAL A 34 27.34 -17.84 12.38
CA VAL A 34 27.62 -19.03 13.18
C VAL A 34 26.32 -19.75 13.48
N THR A 35 26.25 -21.04 13.12
CA THR A 35 25.17 -21.94 13.54
C THR A 35 25.51 -22.55 14.89
N LEU A 36 24.54 -22.58 15.80
CA LEU A 36 24.76 -23.09 17.16
C LEU A 36 24.63 -24.62 17.26
N GLY A 37 23.95 -25.28 16.32
CA GLY A 37 23.67 -26.71 16.41
C GLY A 37 22.60 -27.06 17.45
N SER A 38 22.07 -28.28 17.39
CA SER A 38 20.87 -28.69 18.13
C SER A 38 21.02 -28.72 19.66
N GLY A 39 22.25 -28.83 20.17
CA GLY A 39 22.53 -28.95 21.61
C GLY A 39 22.60 -27.62 22.39
N ALA A 40 22.72 -26.48 21.71
CA ALA A 40 22.90 -25.18 22.37
C ALA A 40 21.60 -24.68 23.00
N VAL A 41 21.61 -24.26 24.26
CA VAL A 41 20.46 -23.63 24.92
C VAL A 41 20.45 -22.15 24.58
N VAL A 42 19.37 -21.69 23.94
CA VAL A 42 19.25 -20.30 23.46
C VAL A 42 18.06 -19.60 24.10
N THR A 43 18.31 -18.50 24.79
CA THR A 43 17.27 -17.69 25.45
C THR A 43 17.31 -16.25 24.92
N PRO A 44 16.36 -15.86 24.05
CA PRO A 44 16.26 -14.48 23.58
C PRO A 44 15.47 -13.61 24.57
N THR A 45 15.97 -12.40 24.83
CA THR A 45 15.29 -11.37 25.63
C THR A 45 15.35 -10.02 24.89
N ILE A 46 14.26 -9.26 24.96
CA ILE A 46 14.19 -7.89 24.41
C ILE A 46 13.74 -6.95 25.52
N TYR A 47 14.42 -5.80 25.61
CA TYR A 47 14.00 -4.66 26.43
C TYR A 47 13.77 -3.43 25.56
N VAL A 48 12.73 -2.65 25.87
CA VAL A 48 12.58 -1.30 25.30
C VAL A 48 13.48 -0.35 26.07
N VAL A 49 14.45 0.25 25.39
CA VAL A 49 15.41 1.20 25.98
C VAL A 49 14.84 2.61 25.94
N SER A 50 14.27 3.00 24.80
CA SER A 50 13.57 4.29 24.64
C SER A 50 12.46 4.18 23.61
N LYS A 51 11.43 5.03 23.77
CA LYS A 51 10.29 5.12 22.86
C LYS A 51 9.71 6.54 22.88
N PRO A 52 8.91 6.92 21.87
CA PRO A 52 8.19 8.19 21.90
C PRO A 52 7.28 8.31 23.13
N ALA A 53 7.04 9.54 23.58
CA ALA A 53 6.16 9.81 24.72
C ALA A 53 4.75 9.26 24.44
N GLY A 54 4.17 8.56 25.42
CA GLY A 54 2.85 7.93 25.28
C GLY A 54 2.80 6.66 24.42
N ALA A 55 3.85 6.32 23.67
CA ALA A 55 3.84 5.19 22.74
C ALA A 55 3.60 3.84 23.44
N VAL A 56 2.73 3.01 22.88
CA VAL A 56 2.66 1.58 23.18
C VAL A 56 3.55 0.85 22.18
N VAL A 57 4.50 0.09 22.70
CA VAL A 57 5.42 -0.73 21.91
C VAL A 57 5.19 -2.18 22.25
N SER A 58 4.95 -3.01 21.24
CA SER A 58 4.93 -4.46 21.38
C SER A 58 6.07 -5.08 20.59
N TYR A 59 6.56 -6.21 21.08
CA TYR A 59 7.58 -6.99 20.41
C TYR A 59 7.32 -8.48 20.63
N ASN A 60 7.70 -9.29 19.66
CA ASN A 60 7.57 -10.75 19.75
C ASN A 60 8.89 -11.42 19.42
N ALA A 61 9.36 -12.20 20.40
CA ALA A 61 10.37 -13.23 20.23
C ALA A 61 9.64 -14.57 20.27
N ARG A 62 9.21 -15.09 19.11
CA ARG A 62 8.66 -16.46 19.06
C ARG A 62 9.80 -17.41 19.44
N ALA A 63 9.94 -17.71 20.73
CA ALA A 63 11.16 -18.24 21.31
C ALA A 63 11.64 -19.50 20.57
N THR A 64 10.72 -20.43 20.27
CA THR A 64 11.00 -21.64 19.49
C THR A 64 11.56 -21.32 18.10
N GLN A 65 11.00 -20.35 17.40
CA GLN A 65 11.45 -19.97 16.05
C GLN A 65 12.83 -19.32 16.08
N VAL A 66 13.09 -18.47 17.07
CA VAL A 66 14.40 -17.84 17.26
C VAL A 66 15.45 -18.90 17.62
N GLN A 67 15.12 -19.83 18.51
CA GLN A 67 15.98 -20.97 18.86
C GLN A 67 16.30 -21.82 17.63
N THR A 68 15.29 -22.24 16.86
CA THR A 68 15.48 -23.03 15.65
C THR A 68 16.35 -22.29 14.62
N GLY A 69 16.03 -21.02 14.34
CA GLY A 69 16.79 -20.23 13.37
C GLY A 69 18.27 -20.09 13.74
N LEU A 70 18.58 -19.72 14.98
CA LEU A 70 19.97 -19.56 15.42
C LEU A 70 20.73 -20.90 15.48
N ARG A 71 20.03 -22.02 15.74
CA ARG A 71 20.63 -23.36 15.75
C ARG A 71 20.93 -23.87 14.35
N GLU A 72 20.00 -23.70 13.42
CA GLU A 72 20.04 -24.33 12.08
C GLU A 72 20.67 -23.42 11.02
N ALA A 73 20.33 -22.13 11.03
CA ALA A 73 20.75 -21.14 10.02
C ALA A 73 21.72 -20.08 10.55
N GLY A 74 21.83 -19.93 11.88
CA GLY A 74 22.66 -18.90 12.50
C GLY A 74 22.04 -17.50 12.43
N ASP A 75 20.78 -17.43 12.01
CA ASP A 75 19.98 -16.21 11.96
C ASP A 75 18.55 -16.41 12.47
N ALA A 76 17.94 -15.32 12.93
CA ALA A 76 16.57 -15.28 13.39
C ALA A 76 15.99 -13.89 13.16
N TYR A 77 14.68 -13.75 13.35
CA TYR A 77 14.05 -12.43 13.37
C TYR A 77 13.11 -12.30 14.57
N PHE A 78 12.91 -11.05 14.94
CA PHE A 78 11.92 -10.61 15.91
C PHE A 78 10.94 -9.68 15.21
N THR A 79 9.76 -9.49 15.79
CA THR A 79 8.86 -8.43 15.36
C THR A 79 8.79 -7.33 16.41
N ALA A 80 8.64 -6.10 15.95
CA ALA A 80 8.29 -4.95 16.78
C ALA A 80 7.16 -4.16 16.13
N ARG A 81 6.38 -3.47 16.95
CA ARG A 81 5.32 -2.57 16.53
C ARG A 81 5.25 -1.40 17.49
N SER A 82 4.99 -0.22 16.97
CA SER A 82 4.60 0.95 17.76
C SER A 82 3.30 1.55 17.22
N ASP A 83 2.46 2.05 18.11
CA ASP A 83 1.26 2.81 17.75
C ASP A 83 1.53 4.30 17.45
N THR A 84 2.74 4.77 17.76
CA THR A 84 3.11 6.18 17.74
C THR A 84 4.36 6.38 16.91
N ALA A 85 4.39 7.46 16.12
CA ALA A 85 5.52 7.76 15.26
C ALA A 85 6.74 8.21 16.08
N GLY A 86 7.93 7.86 15.62
CA GLY A 86 9.23 8.19 16.19
C GLY A 86 10.15 6.98 16.32
N VAL A 87 11.32 7.21 16.91
CA VAL A 87 12.35 6.18 17.05
C VAL A 87 12.10 5.35 18.31
N VAL A 88 12.01 4.04 18.14
CA VAL A 88 12.02 3.05 19.21
C VAL A 88 13.39 2.39 19.25
N VAL A 89 14.01 2.37 20.43
CA VAL A 89 15.30 1.68 20.65
C VAL A 89 15.04 0.44 21.49
N LEU A 90 15.41 -0.72 20.96
CA LEU A 90 15.31 -2.01 21.65
C LEU A 90 16.71 -2.56 21.95
N GLN A 91 16.90 -3.13 23.14
CA GLN A 91 18.07 -3.92 23.48
C GLN A 91 17.75 -5.39 23.26
N VAL A 92 18.44 -6.03 22.33
CA VAL A 92 18.36 -7.47 22.10
C VAL A 92 19.45 -8.16 22.88
N ILE A 93 19.08 -9.21 23.62
CA ILE A 93 20.01 -10.09 24.33
C ILE A 93 19.73 -11.52 23.89
N ILE A 94 20.76 -12.19 23.39
CA ILE A 94 20.74 -13.62 23.11
C ILE A 94 21.68 -14.29 24.10
N ASP A 95 21.14 -15.08 25.01
CA ASP A 95 21.91 -15.94 25.90
C ASP A 95 22.11 -17.31 25.24
N VAL A 96 23.36 -17.71 25.03
CA VAL A 96 23.75 -19.01 24.47
C VAL A 96 24.61 -19.71 25.51
N ASP A 97 24.08 -20.78 26.12
CA ASP A 97 24.78 -21.59 27.12
C ASP A 97 25.43 -20.77 28.26
N GLY A 98 24.79 -19.66 28.67
CA GLY A 98 25.25 -18.75 29.72
C GLY A 98 26.10 -17.57 29.21
N THR A 99 26.46 -17.54 27.94
CA THR A 99 27.17 -16.41 27.31
C THR A 99 26.17 -15.47 26.64
N LYS A 100 26.18 -14.20 27.03
CA LYS A 100 25.23 -13.19 26.54
C LYS A 100 25.82 -12.35 25.43
N PHE A 101 25.10 -12.30 24.31
CA PHE A 101 25.38 -11.40 23.19
C PHE A 101 24.32 -10.31 23.15
N THR A 102 24.74 -9.06 23.01
CA THR A 102 23.86 -7.91 23.19
C THR A 102 24.06 -6.84 22.12
N LYS A 103 22.97 -6.28 21.61
CA LYS A 103 23.00 -5.21 20.60
C LYS A 103 21.72 -4.40 20.65
N ALA A 104 21.89 -3.08 20.60
CA ALA A 104 20.77 -2.17 20.44
C ALA A 104 20.34 -2.10 18.96
N VAL A 105 19.04 -1.99 18.74
CA VAL A 105 18.44 -1.73 17.43
C VAL A 105 17.54 -0.52 17.51
N SER A 106 17.74 0.41 16.59
CA SER A 106 16.90 1.60 16.43
C SER A 106 15.95 1.37 15.27
N ILE A 107 14.65 1.49 15.51
CA ILE A 107 13.61 1.34 14.50
C ILE A 107 12.85 2.66 14.42
N GLU A 108 12.79 3.26 13.24
CA GLU A 108 11.98 4.45 13.01
C GLU A 108 10.56 4.03 12.59
N PHE A 109 9.57 4.32 13.45
CA PHE A 109 8.17 4.19 13.10
C PHE A 109 7.66 5.51 12.52
N LYS A 110 7.23 5.51 11.27
CA LYS A 110 6.73 6.68 10.56
C LYS A 110 5.21 6.71 10.63
N ALA A 111 4.65 7.91 10.74
CA ALA A 111 3.23 8.09 10.48
C ALA A 111 2.94 7.66 9.03
N PRO A 112 1.74 7.12 8.74
CA PRO A 112 1.32 6.96 7.35
C PRO A 112 1.46 8.31 6.66
N LYS A 113 2.15 8.32 5.51
CA LYS A 113 2.21 9.52 4.69
C LYS A 113 0.75 9.88 4.35
N PRO A 114 0.29 11.11 4.60
CA PRO A 114 -1.00 11.55 4.10
C PRO A 114 -1.08 11.23 2.60
N PRO A 115 -2.27 10.90 2.06
CA PRO A 115 -2.45 10.84 0.62
C PRO A 115 -1.87 12.13 0.03
N VAL A 116 -0.87 12.01 -0.84
CA VAL A 116 -0.45 13.18 -1.62
C VAL A 116 -1.60 13.39 -2.60
N GLU A 117 -2.40 14.43 -2.39
CA GLU A 117 -3.39 14.85 -3.37
C GLU A 117 -2.65 15.13 -4.67
N LYS A 118 -2.97 14.35 -5.71
CA LYS A 118 -2.38 14.49 -7.03
C LYS A 118 -3.54 14.63 -8.00
N GLY A 119 -3.65 15.81 -8.59
CA GLY A 119 -4.84 16.23 -9.32
C GLY A 119 -5.81 17.01 -8.43
N ALA A 120 -7.02 17.20 -8.94
CA ALA A 120 -8.09 17.92 -8.29
C ALA A 120 -8.59 17.20 -7.04
N ALA A 121 -8.90 17.98 -6.00
CA ALA A 121 -9.47 17.45 -4.76
C ALA A 121 -10.93 17.01 -4.97
N ASN A 122 -11.67 17.73 -5.81
CA ASN A 122 -13.07 17.44 -6.12
C ASN A 122 -13.34 17.52 -7.62
N LEU A 123 -14.03 16.51 -8.15
CA LEU A 123 -14.60 16.49 -9.50
C LEU A 123 -16.12 16.31 -9.39
N ILE A 124 -16.91 17.16 -10.02
CA ILE A 124 -18.37 17.02 -10.14
C ILE A 124 -18.74 16.95 -11.62
N MET A 125 -19.49 15.91 -12.00
CA MET A 125 -20.02 15.74 -13.35
C MET A 125 -21.54 15.65 -13.30
N PHE A 126 -22.21 16.25 -14.29
CA PHE A 126 -23.67 16.31 -14.33
C PHE A 126 -24.23 15.35 -15.39
N ILE A 127 -25.24 14.56 -15.03
CA ILE A 127 -25.85 13.56 -15.91
C ILE A 127 -26.45 14.26 -17.14
N GLY A 128 -26.11 13.75 -18.33
CA GLY A 128 -26.57 14.32 -19.61
C GLY A 128 -25.88 15.62 -20.03
N SER A 129 -24.97 16.17 -19.22
CA SER A 129 -24.21 17.37 -19.55
C SER A 129 -22.73 17.08 -19.79
N LYS A 130 -22.15 17.79 -20.76
CA LYS A 130 -20.71 17.78 -21.01
C LYS A 130 -19.94 18.71 -20.07
N GLY A 131 -20.62 19.64 -19.40
CA GLY A 131 -20.00 20.50 -18.40
C GLY A 131 -19.63 19.69 -17.14
N TYR A 132 -18.49 19.99 -16.55
CA TYR A 132 -18.07 19.46 -15.26
C TYR A 132 -17.27 20.50 -14.47
N VAL A 133 -17.09 20.28 -13.17
CA VAL A 133 -16.37 21.18 -12.26
C VAL A 133 -15.24 20.44 -11.58
N THR A 134 -14.03 21.00 -11.62
CA THR A 134 -12.85 20.55 -10.87
C THR A 134 -12.38 21.66 -9.96
N ASP A 135 -12.40 21.43 -8.63
CA ASP A 135 -11.99 22.41 -7.61
C ASP A 135 -12.57 23.83 -7.82
N GLY A 136 -13.85 23.88 -8.19
CA GLY A 136 -14.58 25.13 -8.43
C GLY A 136 -14.38 25.74 -9.83
N ALA A 137 -13.48 25.21 -10.65
CA ALA A 137 -13.29 25.62 -12.04
C ALA A 137 -14.13 24.75 -12.98
N GLY A 138 -14.88 25.38 -13.89
CA GLY A 138 -15.68 24.68 -14.90
C GLY A 138 -14.88 24.30 -16.14
N ALA A 139 -15.16 23.13 -16.71
CA ALA A 139 -14.60 22.65 -17.97
C ALA A 139 -15.63 21.83 -18.77
N ILE A 140 -15.27 21.46 -20.00
CA ILE A 140 -16.14 20.71 -20.92
C ILE A 140 -15.48 19.40 -21.32
N ALA A 141 -16.21 18.30 -21.15
CA ALA A 141 -15.81 16.96 -21.56
C ALA A 141 -16.32 16.64 -22.97
N ASP A 142 -15.69 15.67 -23.63
CA ASP A 142 -16.14 15.22 -24.94
C ASP A 142 -17.46 14.43 -24.90
N MET A 143 -17.73 13.78 -23.76
CA MET A 143 -18.89 12.92 -23.53
C MET A 143 -19.48 13.20 -22.15
N ALA A 144 -20.81 13.27 -22.08
CA ALA A 144 -21.54 13.42 -20.83
C ALA A 144 -21.63 12.09 -20.06
N PRO A 145 -21.63 12.13 -18.72
CA PRO A 145 -22.14 11.01 -17.93
C PRO A 145 -23.57 10.65 -18.32
N PHE A 146 -23.92 9.38 -18.22
CA PHE A 146 -25.27 8.92 -18.56
C PHE A 146 -25.70 7.77 -17.67
N ILE A 147 -27.01 7.57 -17.58
CA ILE A 147 -27.60 6.44 -16.87
C ILE A 147 -28.03 5.40 -17.88
N GLN A 148 -27.65 4.14 -17.65
CA GLN A 148 -28.09 2.99 -18.44
C GLN A 148 -28.22 1.79 -17.52
N ASP A 149 -29.32 1.05 -17.64
CA ASP A 149 -29.58 -0.16 -16.85
C ASP A 149 -29.39 0.04 -15.34
N GLY A 150 -29.88 1.19 -14.84
CA GLY A 150 -29.79 1.57 -13.42
C GLY A 150 -28.39 1.99 -12.94
N ARG A 151 -27.41 2.12 -13.84
CA ARG A 151 -26.03 2.50 -13.49
C ARG A 151 -25.64 3.82 -14.13
N THR A 152 -24.89 4.61 -13.38
CA THR A 152 -24.30 5.85 -13.89
C THR A 152 -22.92 5.56 -14.46
N PHE A 153 -22.76 5.80 -15.76
CA PHE A 153 -21.52 5.66 -16.50
C PHE A 153 -20.86 7.01 -16.71
N VAL A 154 -19.53 7.00 -16.64
CA VAL A 154 -18.69 8.19 -16.76
C VAL A 154 -17.54 7.92 -17.74
N PRO A 155 -17.08 8.94 -18.49
CA PRO A 155 -15.92 8.81 -19.37
C PRO A 155 -14.63 8.73 -18.54
N VAL A 156 -13.89 7.63 -18.71
CA VAL A 156 -12.69 7.33 -17.91
C VAL A 156 -11.63 8.43 -18.01
N ARG A 157 -11.47 9.04 -19.20
CA ARG A 157 -10.47 10.09 -19.46
C ARG A 157 -10.62 11.30 -18.52
N VAL A 158 -11.84 11.81 -18.35
CA VAL A 158 -12.09 13.02 -17.58
C VAL A 158 -11.67 12.83 -16.12
N ILE A 159 -11.97 11.65 -15.58
CA ILE A 159 -11.63 11.30 -14.19
C ILE A 159 -10.12 11.10 -14.05
N ALA A 160 -9.48 10.44 -15.02
CA ALA A 160 -8.03 10.28 -15.03
C ALA A 160 -7.31 11.64 -15.04
N GLU A 161 -7.69 12.53 -15.96
CA GLU A 161 -7.09 13.86 -16.10
C GLU A 161 -7.36 14.72 -14.86
N ALA A 162 -8.59 14.70 -14.32
CA ALA A 162 -8.92 15.38 -13.07
C ALA A 162 -8.04 14.89 -11.92
N PHE A 163 -7.74 13.59 -11.84
CA PHE A 163 -6.88 13.01 -10.81
C PHE A 163 -5.39 12.97 -11.17
N GLY A 164 -4.96 13.79 -12.14
CA GLY A 164 -3.56 13.96 -12.50
C GLY A 164 -2.93 12.74 -13.16
N ALA A 165 -3.74 11.78 -13.62
CA ALA A 165 -3.29 10.62 -14.36
C ALA A 165 -3.31 10.87 -15.87
N VAL A 166 -2.27 10.42 -16.55
CA VAL A 166 -2.21 10.38 -18.01
C VAL A 166 -2.91 9.11 -18.48
N ALA A 167 -3.80 9.25 -19.46
CA ALA A 167 -4.52 8.12 -20.02
C ALA A 167 -3.94 7.74 -21.39
N ASP A 168 -3.71 6.45 -21.59
CA ASP A 168 -3.19 5.85 -22.82
C ASP A 168 -4.12 4.74 -23.31
N TRP A 169 -4.39 4.73 -24.62
CA TRP A 169 -5.23 3.73 -25.28
C TRP A 169 -4.38 2.92 -26.25
N THR A 170 -4.47 1.60 -26.20
CA THR A 170 -3.74 0.70 -27.10
C THR A 170 -4.65 -0.39 -27.68
N PRO A 171 -4.38 -0.86 -28.90
CA PRO A 171 -3.44 -0.29 -29.89
C PRO A 171 -3.92 1.09 -30.44
N LYS A 172 -2.98 1.90 -30.98
CA LYS A 172 -3.29 3.26 -31.50
C LYS A 172 -3.99 3.28 -32.86
N ASN A 173 -3.75 2.25 -33.68
CA ASN A 173 -4.13 2.21 -35.08
C ASN A 173 -5.19 1.13 -35.39
N ALA A 174 -5.84 0.61 -34.35
CA ALA A 174 -6.89 -0.39 -34.47
C ALA A 174 -7.94 -0.17 -33.37
N ALA A 175 -8.90 -1.08 -33.24
CA ALA A 175 -9.85 -1.04 -32.13
C ALA A 175 -9.08 -1.05 -30.80
N VAL A 176 -9.45 -0.14 -29.89
CA VAL A 176 -8.85 -0.09 -28.56
C VAL A 176 -9.20 -1.37 -27.81
N GLU A 177 -8.17 -2.01 -27.26
CA GLU A 177 -8.28 -3.20 -26.44
C GLU A 177 -7.97 -2.89 -24.97
N VAL A 178 -7.05 -1.96 -24.71
CA VAL A 178 -6.58 -1.64 -23.36
C VAL A 178 -6.51 -0.14 -23.15
N VAL A 179 -6.98 0.31 -21.98
CA VAL A 179 -6.77 1.66 -21.46
C VAL A 179 -5.88 1.58 -20.24
N THR A 180 -4.79 2.34 -20.24
CA THR A 180 -3.86 2.44 -19.11
C THR A 180 -3.87 3.86 -18.58
N LEU A 181 -4.15 4.03 -17.29
CA LEU A 181 -4.12 5.31 -16.60
C LEU A 181 -2.92 5.32 -15.67
N THR A 182 -2.03 6.28 -15.83
CA THR A 182 -0.75 6.32 -15.11
C THR A 182 -0.56 7.64 -14.39
N ARG A 183 -0.24 7.54 -13.11
CA ARG A 183 0.28 8.60 -12.25
C ARG A 183 1.48 8.01 -11.50
N ASP A 184 2.34 8.84 -10.94
CA ASP A 184 3.60 8.40 -10.32
C ASP A 184 3.45 7.38 -9.18
N ASP A 185 2.30 7.33 -8.50
CA ASP A 185 1.97 6.33 -7.47
C ASP A 185 1.03 5.21 -7.94
N ILE A 186 0.36 5.35 -9.09
CA ILE A 186 -0.71 4.44 -9.50
C ILE A 186 -0.75 4.16 -11.00
N GLN A 187 -0.90 2.89 -11.36
CA GLN A 187 -1.24 2.43 -12.70
C GLN A 187 -2.55 1.64 -12.67
N ILE A 188 -3.51 2.04 -13.48
CA ILE A 188 -4.80 1.36 -13.65
C ILE A 188 -4.86 0.82 -15.07
N THR A 189 -5.01 -0.50 -15.23
CA THR A 189 -5.16 -1.16 -16.52
C THR A 189 -6.58 -1.71 -16.68
N ILE A 190 -7.28 -1.18 -17.68
CA ILE A 190 -8.65 -1.51 -18.03
C ILE A 190 -8.63 -2.21 -19.40
N ASN A 191 -9.00 -3.48 -19.43
CA ASN A 191 -9.19 -4.20 -20.69
C ASN A 191 -10.64 -4.02 -21.16
N ILE A 192 -10.84 -3.61 -22.40
CA ILE A 192 -12.18 -3.48 -23.00
C ILE A 192 -12.83 -4.87 -23.06
N GLY A 193 -14.09 -4.97 -22.65
CA GLY A 193 -14.81 -6.23 -22.50
C GLY A 193 -14.54 -6.98 -21.19
N SER A 194 -13.64 -6.49 -20.33
CA SER A 194 -13.35 -7.09 -19.02
C SER A 194 -14.21 -6.51 -17.90
N TYR A 195 -14.60 -7.37 -16.96
CA TYR A 195 -15.22 -7.02 -15.68
C TYR A 195 -14.19 -6.76 -14.57
N VAL A 196 -12.91 -7.05 -14.83
CA VAL A 196 -11.81 -6.90 -13.87
C VAL A 196 -10.87 -5.80 -14.34
N ILE A 197 -10.53 -4.91 -13.41
CA ILE A 197 -9.57 -3.82 -13.58
C ILE A 197 -8.38 -4.10 -12.68
N ASN A 198 -7.17 -4.04 -13.24
CA ASN A 198 -5.95 -4.20 -12.46
C ASN A 198 -5.46 -2.84 -12.00
N VAL A 199 -5.10 -2.74 -10.72
CA VAL A 199 -4.57 -1.52 -10.11
C VAL A 199 -3.26 -1.86 -9.43
N VAL A 200 -2.19 -1.18 -9.83
CA VAL A 200 -0.90 -1.20 -9.15
C VAL A 200 -0.75 0.15 -8.47
N LYS A 201 -0.79 0.19 -7.13
CA LYS A 201 -0.62 1.42 -6.35
C LYS A 201 0.52 1.23 -5.35
N ASP A 202 1.49 2.14 -5.34
CA ASP A 202 2.69 2.06 -4.48
C ASP A 202 3.40 0.69 -4.56
N GLY A 203 3.45 0.10 -5.76
CA GLY A 203 4.04 -1.23 -6.01
C GLY A 203 3.18 -2.42 -5.58
N VAL A 204 2.00 -2.19 -4.98
CA VAL A 204 1.06 -3.24 -4.57
C VAL A 204 -0.02 -3.42 -5.64
N THR A 205 -0.16 -4.65 -6.12
CA THR A 205 -1.20 -5.02 -7.09
C THR A 205 -2.48 -5.43 -6.38
N ARG A 206 -3.62 -4.88 -6.82
CA ARG A 206 -4.97 -5.30 -6.46
C ARG A 206 -5.87 -5.32 -7.70
N THR A 207 -7.04 -5.91 -7.56
CA THR A 207 -8.08 -5.89 -8.59
C THR A 207 -9.31 -5.14 -8.10
N VAL A 208 -10.00 -4.48 -9.02
CA VAL A 208 -11.34 -3.93 -8.82
C VAL A 208 -12.28 -4.68 -9.75
N THR A 209 -13.40 -5.17 -9.22
CA THR A 209 -14.42 -5.89 -9.98
C THR A 209 -15.61 -5.00 -10.28
N SER A 210 -15.99 -4.95 -11.55
CA SER A 210 -17.19 -4.30 -12.05
C SER A 210 -18.28 -5.33 -12.33
N ASP A 211 -19.53 -4.95 -12.17
CA ASP A 211 -20.69 -5.77 -12.56
C ASP A 211 -21.06 -5.59 -14.04
N VAL A 212 -20.46 -4.61 -14.72
CA VAL A 212 -20.54 -4.39 -16.17
C VAL A 212 -19.13 -4.26 -16.74
N ALA A 213 -18.86 -4.95 -17.85
CA ALA A 213 -17.58 -4.87 -18.51
C ALA A 213 -17.26 -3.44 -18.97
N ALA A 214 -15.98 -3.05 -18.97
CA ALA A 214 -15.57 -1.80 -19.60
C ALA A 214 -15.92 -1.81 -21.09
N PHE A 215 -16.57 -0.77 -21.60
CA PHE A 215 -16.94 -0.71 -23.01
C PHE A 215 -16.71 0.68 -23.60
N ILE A 216 -16.80 0.73 -24.93
CA ILE A 216 -16.65 1.97 -25.70
C ILE A 216 -18.03 2.41 -26.17
N LYS A 217 -18.37 3.65 -25.87
CA LYS A 217 -19.58 4.32 -26.36
C LYS A 217 -19.20 5.70 -26.91
N ASP A 218 -19.68 6.01 -28.11
CA ASP A 218 -19.38 7.28 -28.79
C ASP A 218 -17.88 7.61 -28.84
N GLY A 219 -17.04 6.59 -29.05
CA GLY A 219 -15.58 6.76 -29.11
C GLY A 219 -14.90 7.05 -27.78
N ARG A 220 -15.56 6.80 -26.64
CA ARG A 220 -15.01 6.97 -25.30
C ARG A 220 -15.17 5.70 -24.48
N THR A 221 -14.13 5.36 -23.71
CA THR A 221 -14.19 4.28 -22.73
C THR A 221 -14.99 4.75 -21.52
N VAL A 222 -15.98 3.95 -21.13
CA VAL A 222 -16.90 4.26 -20.03
C VAL A 222 -16.98 3.10 -19.05
N LEU A 223 -17.17 3.45 -17.77
CA LEU A 223 -17.34 2.53 -16.65
C LEU A 223 -18.34 3.11 -15.64
N PRO A 224 -18.96 2.28 -14.78
CA PRO A 224 -19.72 2.79 -13.65
C PRO A 224 -18.85 3.69 -12.76
N PHE A 225 -19.37 4.84 -12.34
CA PHE A 225 -18.59 5.84 -11.59
C PHE A 225 -17.95 5.30 -10.31
N ARG A 226 -18.62 4.38 -9.62
CA ARG A 226 -18.11 3.73 -8.40
C ARG A 226 -16.87 2.88 -8.68
N VAL A 227 -16.84 2.18 -9.82
CA VAL A 227 -15.74 1.28 -10.19
C VAL A 227 -14.46 2.07 -10.45
N ILE A 228 -14.55 3.15 -11.21
CA ILE A 228 -13.40 4.01 -11.49
C ILE A 228 -12.94 4.77 -10.24
N ALA A 229 -13.87 5.19 -9.37
CA ALA A 229 -13.51 5.78 -8.08
C ALA A 229 -12.75 4.79 -7.20
N GLU A 230 -13.23 3.55 -7.07
CA GLU A 230 -12.53 2.50 -6.32
C GLU A 230 -11.14 2.22 -6.91
N ALA A 231 -11.00 2.25 -8.24
CA ALA A 231 -9.70 2.07 -8.89
C ALA A 231 -8.72 3.17 -8.50
N PHE A 232 -9.15 4.43 -8.43
CA PHE A 232 -8.32 5.55 -7.94
C PHE A 232 -8.19 5.60 -6.41
N GLY A 233 -9.07 4.91 -5.67
CA GLY A 233 -9.19 5.05 -4.22
C GLY A 233 -9.88 6.36 -3.81
N ALA A 234 -10.72 6.91 -4.68
CA ALA A 234 -11.50 8.12 -4.43
C ALA A 234 -12.83 7.80 -3.73
N GLU A 235 -13.27 8.70 -2.88
CA GLU A 235 -14.64 8.73 -2.36
C GLU A 235 -15.59 9.25 -3.45
N VAL A 236 -16.86 8.84 -3.37
CA VAL A 236 -17.89 9.32 -4.30
C VAL A 236 -19.14 9.77 -3.58
N ASP A 237 -19.77 10.79 -4.15
CA ASP A 237 -21.14 11.16 -3.83
C ASP A 237 -21.94 11.32 -5.13
N TYR A 238 -23.26 11.40 -5.00
CA TYR A 238 -24.17 11.58 -6.12
C TYR A 238 -25.48 12.15 -5.61
N GLY A 239 -26.21 12.89 -6.45
CA GLY A 239 -27.48 13.42 -6.01
C GLY A 239 -28.38 13.88 -7.15
N PRO A 240 -29.62 14.28 -6.82
CA PRO A 240 -30.26 14.17 -5.49
C PRO A 240 -30.42 12.73 -4.98
N LYS A 241 -30.58 12.52 -3.66
CA LYS A 241 -30.66 11.17 -3.05
C LYS A 241 -32.07 10.57 -3.08
N ASP A 242 -33.06 11.42 -3.19
CA ASP A 242 -34.49 11.17 -3.11
C ASP A 242 -35.20 11.36 -4.47
N ALA A 243 -34.43 11.63 -5.53
CA ALA A 243 -34.91 11.80 -6.89
C ALA A 243 -34.00 11.07 -7.89
N ALA A 244 -34.27 11.27 -9.19
CA ALA A 244 -33.38 10.80 -10.23
C ALA A 244 -31.98 11.43 -10.05
N ILE A 245 -30.93 10.64 -10.27
CA ILE A 245 -29.55 11.14 -10.14
C ILE A 245 -29.28 12.16 -11.25
N GLU A 246 -28.82 13.34 -10.86
CA GLU A 246 -28.50 14.46 -11.75
C GLU A 246 -27.00 14.79 -11.74
N TRP A 247 -26.25 14.37 -10.72
CA TRP A 247 -24.80 14.55 -10.66
C TRP A 247 -24.11 13.41 -9.91
N VAL A 248 -22.83 13.24 -10.22
CA VAL A 248 -21.87 12.41 -9.48
C VAL A 248 -20.66 13.24 -9.13
N SER A 249 -20.09 13.02 -7.95
CA SER A 249 -18.86 13.65 -7.53
C SER A 249 -17.83 12.64 -7.07
N PHE A 250 -16.56 13.01 -7.21
CA PHE A 250 -15.41 12.25 -6.76
C PHE A 250 -14.53 13.14 -5.88
N LYS A 251 -13.97 12.55 -4.83
CA LYS A 251 -13.10 13.24 -3.88
C LYS A 251 -11.88 12.38 -3.53
N GLN A 252 -10.69 12.98 -3.51
CA GLN A 252 -9.45 12.34 -3.04
C GLN A 252 -9.27 12.48 -1.52
#